data_AF-A0A2V5KNL7-F1
#
_entry.id   AF-A0A2V5KNL7-F1
#
_cell.length_a   1.000
_cell.length_b   1.000
_cell.length_c   1.000
_cell.angle_alpha   90.00
_cell.angle_beta   90.00
_cell.angle_gamma   90.00
#
_symmetry.space_group_name_H-M   'P 1'
#
loop_
_entity.id
_entity.type
_entity.pdbx_description
1 polymer ?
#
loop_
_entity_poly.entity_id
_entity_poly.type
_entity_poly.pdbx_seq_one_letter_code
_entity_poly.pdbx_strand_id
1 'polypeptide(L)'
;MKRASVASLILCFFLGVTALVGQQDDPSEIFLKAYLSAQQGEKLEHENRFKTALAKYRFAGSLIAELRKSHAEWQPAIVEYRGRKISEGILRIQERMTRQSALSARSSPLPEVVPSLPETESWSEPGPEVVA
;
A
#
# COMPACT_ATOMS: atom_id res chain seq x y z
N MET A 1 18.04 64.36 -42.11
CA MET A 1 18.87 63.33 -42.77
C MET A 1 19.16 62.23 -41.77
N LYS A 2 18.90 60.99 -42.16
CA LYS A 2 18.73 59.80 -41.33
C LYS A 2 20.08 59.19 -40.93
N ARG A 3 20.29 58.94 -39.64
CA ARG A 3 21.16 57.87 -39.12
C ARG A 3 20.55 57.33 -37.82
N ALA A 4 19.46 56.59 -37.96
CA ALA A 4 18.91 55.80 -36.85
C ALA A 4 19.66 54.48 -36.81
N SER A 5 20.24 54.21 -35.65
CA SER A 5 21.17 53.13 -35.35
C SER A 5 20.68 51.75 -35.78
N VAL A 6 21.51 51.08 -36.58
CA VAL A 6 21.44 49.63 -36.81
C VAL A 6 21.89 48.96 -35.51
N ALA A 7 20.94 48.65 -34.63
CA ALA A 7 21.16 47.81 -33.47
C ALA A 7 19.83 47.16 -33.05
N SER A 8 19.20 46.44 -33.98
CA SER A 8 18.05 45.59 -33.65
C SER A 8 18.14 44.32 -34.47
N LEU A 9 19.08 43.46 -34.10
CA LEU A 9 19.19 42.11 -34.67
C LEU A 9 19.76 41.13 -33.64
N ILE A 10 19.27 41.22 -32.39
CA ILE A 10 19.41 40.16 -31.38
C ILE A 10 18.10 40.09 -30.58
N LEU A 11 16.97 39.87 -31.24
CA LEU A 11 15.68 39.59 -30.56
C LEU A 11 14.99 38.30 -31.04
N CYS A 12 15.69 37.47 -31.82
CA CYS A 12 15.12 36.22 -32.34
C CYS A 12 15.81 34.97 -31.78
N PHE A 13 16.21 34.98 -30.49
CA PHE A 13 16.67 33.77 -29.79
C PHE A 13 15.72 33.32 -28.67
N PHE A 14 14.41 33.56 -28.86
CA PHE A 14 13.36 32.99 -28.01
C PHE A 14 12.19 32.46 -28.87
N LEU A 15 12.50 31.85 -30.02
CA LEU A 15 11.52 30.95 -30.64
C LEU A 15 11.57 29.64 -29.85
N GLY A 16 10.76 29.63 -28.80
CA GLY A 16 10.48 28.47 -27.97
C GLY A 16 10.04 27.31 -28.84
N VAL A 17 10.91 26.31 -28.94
CA VAL A 17 10.46 24.94 -29.08
C VAL A 17 9.80 24.61 -27.73
N THR A 18 8.51 24.88 -27.62
CA THR A 18 7.67 24.24 -26.61
C THR A 18 7.64 22.76 -26.99
N ALA A 19 8.67 22.03 -26.56
CA ALA A 19 8.55 20.60 -26.44
C ALA A 19 7.29 20.37 -25.61
N LEU A 20 6.37 19.59 -26.15
CA LEU A 20 5.37 18.87 -25.38
C LEU A 20 6.11 17.94 -24.42
N VAL A 21 6.73 18.51 -23.39
CA VAL A 21 7.12 17.77 -22.20
C VAL A 21 5.79 17.46 -21.55
N GLY A 22 5.30 16.24 -21.80
CA GLY A 22 4.19 15.70 -21.02
C GLY A 22 4.49 15.94 -19.56
N GLN A 23 3.51 16.42 -18.80
CA GLN A 23 3.64 16.85 -17.41
C GLN A 23 4.38 15.78 -16.61
N GLN A 24 5.71 15.92 -16.50
CA GLN A 24 6.51 15.08 -15.63
C GLN A 24 6.31 15.67 -14.26
N ASP A 25 5.69 14.90 -13.37
CA ASP A 25 5.55 15.27 -11.97
C ASP A 25 6.94 15.65 -11.42
N ASP A 26 7.04 16.80 -10.74
CA ASP A 26 8.30 17.23 -10.13
C ASP A 26 8.79 16.12 -9.18
N PRO A 27 10.04 15.63 -9.31
CA PRO A 27 10.58 14.59 -8.44
C PRO A 27 10.44 14.94 -6.95
N SER A 28 10.45 16.23 -6.61
CA SER A 28 10.22 16.74 -5.25
C SER A 28 8.80 16.43 -4.75
N GLU A 29 7.80 16.55 -5.61
CA GLU A 29 6.39 16.23 -5.28
C GLU A 29 6.19 14.72 -5.13
N ILE A 30 6.77 13.91 -6.02
CA ILE A 30 6.76 12.45 -5.93
C ILE A 30 7.36 12.01 -4.59
N PHE A 31 8.54 12.54 -4.25
CA PHE A 31 9.21 12.27 -2.98
C PHE A 31 8.39 12.71 -1.77
N LEU A 32 7.83 13.93 -1.79
CA LEU A 32 7.01 14.45 -0.69
C LEU A 32 5.79 13.56 -0.45
N LYS A 33 5.12 13.12 -1.51
CA LYS A 33 3.99 12.20 -1.45
C LYS A 33 4.40 10.84 -0.87
N ALA A 34 5.56 10.32 -1.25
CA ALA A 34 6.11 9.09 -0.69
C ALA A 34 6.39 9.25 0.81
N TYR A 35 7.03 10.34 1.21
CA TYR A 35 7.36 10.65 2.59
C TYR A 35 6.11 10.75 3.47
N LEU A 36 5.12 11.55 3.07
CA LEU A 36 3.87 11.71 3.81
C LEU A 36 3.08 10.40 3.89
N SER A 37 3.09 9.59 2.83
CA SER A 37 2.46 8.27 2.83
C SER A 37 3.15 7.32 3.80
N ALA A 38 4.49 7.33 3.88
CA ALA A 38 5.25 6.56 4.86
C ALA A 38 4.95 7.01 6.29
N GLN A 39 4.90 8.32 6.56
CA GLN A 39 4.52 8.87 7.87
C GLN A 39 3.11 8.46 8.29
N GLN A 40 2.15 8.42 7.37
CA GLN A 40 0.82 7.87 7.64
C GLN A 40 0.87 6.38 7.96
N GLY A 41 1.72 5.62 7.26
CA GLY A 41 1.97 4.20 7.54
C GLY A 41 2.52 3.98 8.95
N GLU A 42 3.54 4.74 9.35
CA GLU A 42 4.12 4.73 10.71
C GLU A 42 3.04 5.01 11.76
N LYS A 43 2.24 6.07 11.57
CA LYS A 43 1.14 6.39 12.49
C LYS A 43 0.15 5.22 12.64
N LEU A 44 -0.28 4.64 11.52
CA LEU A 44 -1.22 3.51 11.54
C LEU A 44 -0.59 2.24 12.14
N GLU A 45 0.71 2.04 11.99
CA GLU A 45 1.46 0.96 12.64
C GLU A 45 1.42 1.11 14.17
N HIS A 46 1.62 2.33 14.68
CA HIS A 46 1.51 2.63 16.11
C HIS A 46 0.08 2.43 16.65
N GLU A 47 -0.95 2.66 15.82
CA GLU A 47 -2.35 2.39 16.14
C GLU A 47 -2.74 0.90 16.01
N ASN A 48 -1.79 -0.01 15.75
CA ASN A 48 -2.02 -1.44 15.46
C ASN A 48 -2.93 -1.71 14.25
N ARG A 49 -3.10 -0.73 13.35
CA ARG A 49 -3.90 -0.85 12.12
C ARG A 49 -3.07 -1.42 10.98
N PHE A 50 -2.51 -2.60 11.18
CA PHE A 50 -1.45 -3.18 10.35
C PHE A 50 -1.81 -3.33 8.87
N LYS A 51 -3.04 -3.74 8.52
CA LYS A 51 -3.46 -3.85 7.12
C LYS A 51 -3.42 -2.50 6.40
N THR A 52 -3.92 -1.45 7.04
CA THR A 52 -3.95 -0.09 6.48
C THR A 52 -2.55 0.53 6.45
N ALA A 53 -1.75 0.28 7.50
CA ALA A 53 -0.35 0.70 7.55
C ALA A 53 0.46 0.09 6.39
N LEU A 54 0.30 -1.22 6.15
CA LEU A 54 0.97 -1.94 5.06
C LEU A 54 0.61 -1.35 3.68
N ALA A 55 -0.66 -1.02 3.46
CA ALA A 55 -1.08 -0.38 2.22
C ALA A 55 -0.39 0.99 2.00
N LYS A 56 -0.27 1.80 3.06
CA LYS A 56 0.43 3.09 3.00
C LYS A 56 1.92 2.96 2.71
N TYR A 57 2.61 2.03 3.38
CA TYR A 57 4.02 1.78 3.10
C TYR A 57 4.25 1.23 1.69
N ARG A 58 3.40 0.33 1.19
CA ARG A 58 3.50 -0.17 -0.20
C ARG A 58 3.33 0.95 -1.23
N PHE A 59 2.38 1.84 -1.00
CA PHE A 59 2.18 3.01 -1.85
C PHE A 59 3.39 3.98 -1.81
N ALA A 60 3.94 4.23 -0.62
CA ALA A 60 5.17 5.02 -0.48
C ALA A 60 6.34 4.35 -1.23
N GLY A 61 6.46 3.02 -1.14
CA GLY A 61 7.48 2.24 -1.84
C GLY A 61 7.36 2.32 -3.35
N SER A 62 6.15 2.29 -3.91
CA SER A 62 5.95 2.47 -5.36
C SER A 62 6.37 3.85 -5.85
N LEU A 63 6.15 4.90 -5.05
CA LEU A 63 6.58 6.26 -5.41
C LEU A 63 8.11 6.40 -5.38
N ILE A 64 8.78 5.79 -4.40
CA ILE A 64 10.26 5.74 -4.37
C ILE A 64 10.81 4.93 -5.55
N ALA A 65 10.17 3.82 -5.90
CA ALA A 65 10.58 3.01 -7.06
C ALA A 65 10.42 3.79 -8.37
N GLU A 66 9.32 4.53 -8.52
CA GLU A 66 9.10 5.41 -9.66
C GLU A 66 10.18 6.50 -9.71
N LEU A 67 10.43 7.18 -8.60
CA LEU A 67 11.44 8.24 -8.51
C LEU A 67 12.84 7.75 -8.92
N ARG A 68 13.24 6.55 -8.49
CA ARG A 68 14.52 5.93 -8.90
C ARG A 68 14.57 5.63 -10.41
N LYS A 69 13.42 5.34 -11.03
CA LYS A 69 13.31 4.98 -12.45
C LYS A 69 13.28 6.20 -13.35
N SER A 70 12.48 7.21 -13.01
CA SER A 70 12.29 8.41 -13.84
C SER A 70 13.26 9.55 -13.52
N HIS A 71 13.85 9.57 -12.31
CA HIS A 71 14.71 10.65 -11.83
C HIS A 71 15.91 10.13 -11.00
N ALA A 72 16.70 9.22 -11.56
CA ALA A 72 17.80 8.53 -10.86
C ALA A 72 18.83 9.45 -10.18
N GLU A 73 19.16 10.59 -10.80
CA GLU A 73 20.14 11.56 -10.29
C GLU A 73 19.55 12.50 -9.23
N TRP A 74 18.24 12.46 -8.99
CA TRP A 74 17.59 13.32 -8.02
C TRP A 74 17.86 12.79 -6.60
N GLN A 75 18.71 13.51 -5.87
CA GLN A 75 19.03 13.27 -4.46
C GLN A 75 19.18 11.77 -4.09
N PRO A 76 20.03 11.00 -4.79
CA PRO A 76 20.04 9.54 -4.69
C PRO A 76 20.22 9.02 -3.25
N ALA A 77 21.01 9.72 -2.44
CA ALA A 77 21.22 9.37 -1.03
C ALA A 77 19.93 9.42 -0.18
N ILE A 78 19.07 10.44 -0.38
CA ILE A 78 17.83 10.56 0.40
C ILE A 78 16.78 9.55 -0.07
N VAL A 79 16.69 9.34 -1.38
CA VAL A 79 15.77 8.37 -2.00
C VAL A 79 16.13 6.97 -1.52
N GLU A 80 17.42 6.64 -1.47
CA GLU A 80 17.89 5.34 -1.01
C GLU A 80 17.62 5.13 0.48
N TYR A 81 17.96 6.12 1.30
CA TYR A 81 17.68 6.07 2.73
C TYR A 81 16.19 5.87 3.01
N ARG A 82 15.32 6.69 2.39
CA ARG A 82 13.87 6.59 2.60
C ARG A 82 13.29 5.30 2.03
N GLY A 83 13.75 4.85 0.87
CA GLY A 83 13.38 3.56 0.30
C GLY A 83 13.68 2.41 1.25
N ARG A 84 14.88 2.40 1.84
CA ARG A 84 15.24 1.40 2.85
C ARG A 84 14.34 1.48 4.09
N LYS A 85 14.10 2.67 4.64
CA LYS A 85 13.21 2.85 5.80
C LYS A 85 11.78 2.35 5.54
N ILE A 86 11.25 2.58 4.35
CA ILE A 86 9.93 2.08 3.93
C ILE A 86 9.93 0.55 3.86
N SER A 87 10.94 -0.06 3.22
CA SER A 87 11.06 -1.53 3.15
C SER A 87 11.19 -2.17 4.54
N GLU A 88 11.96 -1.57 5.45
CA GLU A 88 12.03 -2.01 6.84
C GLU A 88 10.63 -1.96 7.51
N GLY A 89 9.84 -0.91 7.26
CA GLY A 89 8.46 -0.80 7.77
C GLY A 89 7.53 -1.88 7.23
N ILE A 90 7.61 -2.19 5.94
CA ILE A 90 6.85 -3.28 5.31
C ILE A 90 7.15 -4.61 5.99
N LEU A 91 8.43 -4.95 6.15
CA LEU A 91 8.85 -6.21 6.77
C LEU A 91 8.38 -6.31 8.22
N ARG A 92 8.54 -5.24 9.02
CA ARG A 92 8.06 -5.20 10.41
C ARG A 92 6.56 -5.46 10.52
N ILE A 93 5.75 -4.83 9.66
CA ILE A 93 4.30 -5.02 9.68
C ILE A 93 3.92 -6.43 9.25
N GLN A 94 4.52 -6.96 8.18
CA GLN A 94 4.27 -8.31 7.71
C GLN A 94 4.58 -9.35 8.79
N GLU A 95 5.71 -9.17 9.49
CA GLU A 95 6.07 -10.02 10.62
C GLU A 95 5.03 -9.96 11.75
N ARG A 96 4.61 -8.76 12.17
CA ARG A 96 3.58 -8.59 13.21
C ARG A 96 2.25 -9.22 12.81
N MET A 97 1.83 -9.04 11.55
CA MET A 97 0.60 -9.65 11.04
C MET A 97 0.67 -11.18 11.06
N THR A 98 1.78 -11.77 10.64
CA THR A 98 1.99 -13.23 10.68
C THR A 98 1.94 -13.75 12.11
N ARG A 99 2.62 -13.07 13.05
CA ARG A 99 2.57 -13.42 14.48
C ARG A 99 1.14 -13.36 15.02
N GLN A 100 0.40 -12.30 14.70
CA GLN A 100 -1.00 -12.14 15.13
C GLN A 100 -1.90 -13.25 14.56
N SER A 101 -1.76 -13.58 13.28
CA SER A 101 -2.52 -14.67 12.65
C SER A 101 -2.21 -16.03 13.28
N ALA A 102 -0.94 -16.31 13.60
CA ALA A 102 -0.55 -17.55 14.28
C ALA A 102 -1.13 -17.66 15.69
N LEU A 103 -1.14 -16.56 16.46
CA LEU A 103 -1.76 -16.51 17.78
C LEU A 103 -3.28 -16.75 17.70
N SER A 104 -3.95 -16.11 16.74
CA SER A 104 -5.40 -16.32 16.52
C SER A 104 -5.74 -17.75 16.09
N ALA A 105 -4.92 -18.37 15.24
CA ALA A 105 -5.12 -19.76 14.82
C ALA A 105 -4.99 -20.74 16.00
N ARG A 106 -4.05 -20.50 16.92
CA ARG A 106 -3.86 -21.34 18.10
C ARG A 106 -4.94 -21.18 19.17
N SER A 107 -5.66 -20.06 19.18
CA SER A 107 -6.81 -19.84 20.06
C SER A 107 -8.13 -20.40 19.51
N SER A 108 -8.17 -20.84 18.24
CA SER A 108 -9.36 -21.46 17.66
C SER A 108 -9.46 -22.91 18.15
N PRO A 109 -10.58 -23.33 18.78
CA PRO A 109 -10.82 -24.74 19.07
C PRO A 109 -10.76 -25.56 17.79
N LEU A 110 -10.17 -26.76 17.85
CA LEU A 110 -10.30 -27.75 16.78
C LEU A 110 -11.79 -28.01 16.54
N PRO A 111 -12.24 -28.23 15.29
CA PRO A 111 -13.59 -28.71 15.07
C PRO A 111 -13.76 -30.02 15.86
N GLU A 112 -14.68 -30.01 16.81
CA GLU A 112 -15.17 -31.20 17.51
C GLU A 112 -15.62 -32.19 16.43
N VAL A 113 -14.78 -33.19 16.14
CA VAL A 113 -15.19 -34.35 15.33
C VAL A 113 -16.15 -35.12 16.23
N VAL A 114 -17.42 -34.73 16.21
CA VAL A 114 -18.50 -35.50 16.82
C VAL A 114 -18.70 -36.72 15.95
N PRO A 115 -18.38 -37.95 16.42
CA PRO A 115 -18.81 -39.15 15.70
C PRO A 115 -20.33 -39.18 15.81
N SER A 116 -21.02 -39.09 14.68
CA SER A 116 -22.48 -39.25 14.61
C SER A 116 -22.84 -40.64 15.13
N LEU A 117 -23.38 -40.70 16.35
CA LEU A 117 -24.03 -41.87 16.91
C LEU A 117 -25.19 -42.27 15.99
N PRO A 118 -25.29 -43.55 15.56
CA PRO A 118 -26.41 -43.98 14.72
C PRO A 118 -27.72 -43.87 15.51
N GLU A 119 -28.70 -43.18 14.94
CA GLU A 119 -30.04 -43.01 15.49
C GLU A 119 -30.71 -44.39 15.64
N THR A 120 -30.76 -44.91 16.87
CA THR A 120 -31.55 -46.10 17.20
C THR A 120 -33.03 -45.81 17.02
N GLU A 121 -33.67 -46.72 16.29
CA GLU A 121 -35.04 -46.72 15.80
C GLU A 121 -36.09 -46.30 16.84
N SER A 122 -36.94 -45.37 16.41
CA SER A 122 -38.16 -44.92 17.08
C SER A 122 -39.14 -46.08 17.26
N TRP A 123 -39.04 -46.77 18.40
CA TRP A 123 -40.05 -47.71 18.87
C TRP A 123 -41.37 -46.97 19.13
N SER A 124 -42.42 -47.30 18.36
CA SER A 124 -43.77 -46.78 18.55
C SER A 124 -44.61 -47.82 19.27
N GLU A 125 -44.94 -47.59 20.54
CA GLU A 125 -46.00 -48.33 21.24
C GLU A 125 -47.37 -47.95 20.67
N PRO A 126 -48.24 -48.90 20.30
CA PRO A 126 -49.63 -48.59 19.98
C PRO A 126 -50.47 -48.49 21.27
N GLY A 127 -51.12 -47.34 21.44
CA GLY A 127 -52.11 -47.09 22.49
C GLY A 127 -53.43 -47.84 22.29
N PRO A 128 -54.28 -47.90 23.34
CA PRO A 128 -55.34 -48.91 23.49
C PRO A 128 -56.62 -48.56 22.72
N GLU A 129 -57.16 -49.49 21.96
CA GLU A 129 -58.53 -49.39 21.42
C GLU A 129 -59.45 -50.41 22.08
N VAL A 130 -60.42 -49.86 22.80
CA VAL A 130 -61.54 -50.51 23.47
C VAL A 130 -62.65 -50.70 22.44
N VAL A 131 -63.13 -51.93 22.21
CA VAL A 131 -64.51 -52.14 21.74
C VAL A 131 -65.07 -53.45 22.33
N ALA A 132 -66.25 -53.33 22.93
CA ALA A 132 -67.09 -54.39 23.47
C ALA A 132 -67.94 -55.08 22.39
#